data_AF-A0A661BZ76-F1
#
_entry.id   AF-A0A661BZ76-F1
#
_cell.length_a   1.000
_cell.length_b   1.000
_cell.length_c   1.000
_cell.angle_alpha   90.00
_cell.angle_beta   90.00
_cell.angle_gamma   90.00
#
_symmetry.space_group_name_H-M   'P 1'
#
loop_
_entity.id
_entity.type
_entity.pdbx_description
1 polymer ?
#
loop_
_entity_poly.entity_id
_entity_poly.type
_entity_poly.pdbx_seq_one_letter_code
_entity_poly.pdbx_strand_id
1 'polypeptide(L)'
;MKTTTAMIIALLAWGIALPLQAHESDKKADVPGFRPPTEYSKAFAQQVESSKIAVFPSIVRTVNPAEGKVTQEYSCASRDIVIEFLGENGLGTAHAESIEFDMSEEAKERGQFALFNHSIRTIGKQLDTYEGDADYILVLDIICIKNSVWGIQCYVLDRKGGNVFSFLLNSHHKALVDAGLKAADASPESMELLIAESTKLAMATLKENVVLERKIAAYKPDPRHVGRYVNQEVATDYIEFKPDGSFVGNKSERPLEGTYAVLPDNAVIITIQGMGNAPIGRMDGDRMLDPDGIAWVKAATIDGFPEATITIIPGTWNSTGPVDKHRRFYELFKVKFQKDAKGNAELLGLLLEEKGYDKYEIADPGFWFPEEEGARKNRAATFGEFVNKLELKTDYALGTEFVFHIEQGIQEVYTVIVNAKGKVVWEDSQKCDETVYDNVDLRITPERLVLATMVTIRLTPVMGLDALPQKELAPEKKKVLEEMRMGESSGGSCPME
;
A
#
# COMPACT_ATOMS: atom_id res chain seq x y z
N MET A 1 45.78 -32.19 -5.00
CA MET A 1 44.59 -33.03 -4.75
C MET A 1 43.89 -32.42 -3.54
N LYS A 2 42.74 -31.72 -3.67
CA LYS A 2 41.36 -32.26 -3.80
C LYS A 2 41.16 -33.41 -2.79
N THR A 3 40.32 -33.32 -1.75
CA THR A 3 38.84 -33.09 -1.68
C THR A 3 38.42 -32.86 -0.20
N THR A 4 37.62 -31.86 0.19
CA THR A 4 36.13 -31.71 0.21
C THR A 4 35.40 -32.32 1.41
N THR A 5 34.44 -31.53 1.96
CA THR A 5 33.24 -31.83 2.81
C THR A 5 33.41 -31.50 4.30
N ALA A 6 32.55 -30.78 5.04
CA ALA A 6 31.45 -29.84 4.83
C ALA A 6 31.04 -29.30 6.23
N MET A 7 30.29 -28.19 6.26
CA MET A 7 29.30 -27.80 7.29
C MET A 7 29.73 -26.86 8.45
N ILE A 8 28.88 -25.85 8.66
CA ILE A 8 28.71 -24.96 9.83
C ILE A 8 29.63 -23.72 9.91
N ILE A 9 29.29 -22.69 9.12
CA ILE A 9 29.24 -21.29 9.60
C ILE A 9 27.99 -20.66 8.98
N ALA A 10 26.86 -20.81 9.68
CA ALA A 10 25.59 -20.16 9.34
C ALA A 10 25.13 -19.31 10.54
N LEU A 11 25.93 -18.32 10.93
CA LEU A 11 25.58 -17.37 12.01
C LEU A 11 26.00 -15.92 11.72
N LEU A 12 26.63 -15.65 10.57
CA LEU A 12 26.99 -14.30 10.11
C LEU A 12 25.99 -13.70 9.09
N ALA A 13 24.79 -14.29 8.96
CA ALA A 13 23.74 -13.85 8.03
C ALA A 13 22.44 -13.48 8.76
N TRP A 14 22.55 -12.76 9.89
CA TRP A 14 21.44 -12.06 10.54
C TRP A 14 21.36 -10.57 10.14
N GLY A 15 22.22 -10.13 9.22
CA GLY A 15 22.16 -8.83 8.58
C GLY A 15 22.42 -8.95 7.08
N ILE A 16 21.54 -8.32 6.29
CA ILE A 16 21.69 -7.90 4.89
C ILE A 16 21.43 -8.98 3.80
N ALA A 17 20.28 -8.78 3.13
CA ALA A 17 19.87 -9.10 1.74
C ALA A 17 19.19 -10.44 1.39
N LEU A 18 18.11 -10.55 0.58
CA LEU A 18 17.13 -9.69 -0.17
C LEU A 18 16.11 -10.68 -0.88
N PRO A 19 14.96 -10.31 -1.51
CA PRO A 19 14.25 -9.03 -1.59
C PRO A 19 12.75 -9.14 -1.22
N LEU A 20 12.36 -8.46 -0.15
CA LEU A 20 11.32 -7.43 -0.30
C LEU A 20 12.05 -6.17 0.14
N GLN A 21 12.52 -5.36 -0.81
CA GLN A 21 12.81 -3.97 -0.51
C GLN A 21 11.46 -3.31 -0.20
N ALA A 22 10.91 -3.60 0.98
CA ALA A 22 10.33 -2.52 1.74
C ALA A 22 11.54 -1.62 2.01
N HIS A 23 11.57 -0.47 1.35
CA HIS A 23 12.40 0.66 1.75
C HIS A 23 12.46 0.65 3.28
N GLU A 24 13.65 0.62 3.89
CA GLU A 24 13.74 1.03 5.29
C GLU A 24 13.23 2.48 5.28
N SER A 25 11.97 2.67 5.60
CA SER A 25 11.41 3.99 5.75
C SER A 25 12.07 4.58 6.99
N ASP A 26 12.67 5.75 6.85
CA ASP A 26 13.11 6.54 8.02
C ASP A 26 11.93 6.79 8.97
N LYS A 27 10.69 6.74 8.45
CA LYS A 27 9.45 6.80 9.19
C LYS A 27 9.16 5.47 9.91
N LYS A 28 9.04 5.55 11.24
CA LYS A 28 8.57 4.45 12.10
C LYS A 28 7.05 4.40 12.08
N ALA A 29 6.50 3.19 12.08
CA ALA A 29 5.06 2.99 12.09
C ALA A 29 4.49 3.48 13.43
N ASP A 30 3.56 4.43 13.36
CA ASP A 30 2.79 4.93 14.49
C ASP A 30 1.57 4.04 14.73
N VAL A 31 1.85 2.76 15.00
CA VAL A 31 0.86 1.73 15.33
C VAL A 31 1.27 1.02 16.60
N PRO A 32 0.30 0.51 17.37
CA PRO A 32 0.57 -0.26 18.57
C PRO A 32 1.07 -1.68 18.22
N GLY A 33 2.20 -1.79 17.51
CA GLY A 33 2.78 -3.08 17.12
C GLY A 33 2.13 -3.74 15.90
N PHE A 34 2.80 -4.77 15.41
CA PHE A 34 2.32 -5.61 14.33
C PHE A 34 1.44 -6.73 14.90
N ARG A 35 0.26 -6.93 14.30
CA ARG A 35 -0.69 -7.97 14.71
C ARG A 35 -0.90 -9.00 13.60
N PRO A 36 -0.65 -10.30 13.84
CA PRO A 36 -1.10 -11.33 12.92
C PRO A 36 -2.62 -11.28 12.77
N PRO A 37 -3.15 -11.66 11.58
CA PRO A 37 -4.59 -11.81 11.39
C PRO A 37 -5.15 -12.86 12.34
N THR A 38 -6.37 -12.63 12.84
CA THR A 38 -7.16 -13.61 13.58
C THR A 38 -8.62 -13.23 13.50
N GLU A 39 -9.50 -14.22 13.36
CA GLU A 39 -10.96 -14.01 13.34
C GLU A 39 -11.52 -13.70 14.74
N TYR A 40 -10.75 -13.99 15.80
CA TYR A 40 -11.18 -13.84 17.19
C TYR A 40 -10.93 -12.44 17.76
N SER A 41 -10.25 -11.55 17.02
CA SER A 41 -9.81 -10.27 17.58
C SER A 41 -10.94 -9.40 18.08
N LYS A 42 -12.01 -9.33 17.28
CA LYS A 42 -13.21 -8.57 17.61
C LYS A 42 -13.90 -9.12 18.84
N ALA A 43 -14.04 -10.45 18.93
CA ALA A 43 -14.68 -11.11 20.07
C ALA A 43 -13.89 -10.84 21.36
N PHE A 44 -12.58 -11.00 21.32
CA PHE A 44 -11.70 -10.68 22.45
C PHE A 44 -11.83 -9.24 22.90
N ALA A 45 -11.69 -8.28 21.99
CA ALA A 45 -11.74 -6.87 22.35
C ALA A 45 -13.10 -6.48 22.98
N GLN A 46 -14.18 -7.16 22.62
CA GLN A 46 -15.52 -6.95 23.19
C GLN A 46 -15.72 -7.64 24.54
N GLN A 47 -15.05 -8.76 24.81
CA GLN A 47 -15.31 -9.63 25.97
C GLN A 47 -14.22 -9.57 27.05
N VAL A 48 -13.04 -9.00 26.74
CA VAL A 48 -11.87 -9.04 27.62
C VAL A 48 -12.17 -8.56 29.04
N GLU A 49 -13.04 -7.55 29.23
CA GLU A 49 -13.38 -6.98 30.54
C GLU A 49 -14.03 -7.98 31.49
N SER A 50 -14.80 -8.93 30.96
CA SER A 50 -15.48 -9.98 31.75
C SER A 50 -14.74 -11.31 31.76
N SER A 51 -13.59 -11.40 31.08
CA SER A 51 -12.90 -12.66 30.85
C SER A 51 -11.92 -12.99 31.98
N LYS A 52 -11.72 -14.28 32.25
CA LYS A 52 -10.62 -14.79 33.09
C LYS A 52 -9.36 -14.93 32.26
N ILE A 53 -8.25 -14.38 32.74
CA ILE A 53 -6.96 -14.42 32.03
C ILE A 53 -5.93 -15.12 32.91
N ALA A 54 -5.38 -16.24 32.44
CA ALA A 54 -4.22 -16.87 33.03
C ALA A 54 -2.95 -16.19 32.51
N VAL A 55 -2.15 -15.62 33.41
CA VAL A 55 -0.90 -14.93 33.05
C VAL A 55 0.27 -15.79 33.50
N PHE A 56 1.14 -16.14 32.56
CA PHE A 56 2.30 -17.02 32.81
C PHE A 56 3.57 -16.19 33.00
N PRO A 57 4.65 -16.76 33.59
CA PRO A 57 5.95 -16.10 33.66
C PRO A 57 6.40 -15.62 32.28
N SER A 58 6.86 -14.37 32.20
CA SER A 58 7.36 -13.81 30.94
C SER A 58 8.64 -14.53 30.54
N ILE A 59 8.73 -14.92 29.27
CA ILE A 59 9.92 -15.51 28.68
C ILE A 59 10.92 -14.39 28.38
N VAL A 60 12.14 -14.51 28.87
CA VAL A 60 13.22 -13.55 28.62
C VAL A 60 14.30 -14.26 27.82
N ARG A 61 14.45 -13.88 26.55
CA ARG A 61 15.48 -14.43 25.67
C ARG A 61 16.64 -13.48 25.56
N THR A 62 17.83 -13.92 25.95
CA THR A 62 19.04 -13.13 25.75
C THR A 62 19.87 -13.75 24.64
N VAL A 63 20.05 -12.98 23.57
CA VAL A 63 20.92 -13.35 22.45
C VAL A 63 22.33 -12.85 22.74
N ASN A 64 23.29 -13.76 22.78
CA ASN A 64 24.71 -13.43 22.77
C ASN A 64 25.26 -13.52 21.33
N PRO A 65 25.48 -12.38 20.64
CA PRO A 65 25.91 -12.39 19.24
C PRO A 65 27.30 -13.00 19.05
N ALA A 66 28.16 -12.97 20.08
CA ALA A 66 29.52 -13.48 19.98
C ALA A 66 29.57 -15.01 19.97
N GLU A 67 28.60 -15.64 20.64
CA GLU A 67 28.54 -17.10 20.82
C GLU A 67 27.47 -17.74 19.94
N GLY A 68 26.60 -16.95 19.31
CA GLY A 68 25.42 -17.44 18.59
C GLY A 68 24.44 -18.18 19.49
N LYS A 69 24.53 -18.00 20.81
CA LYS A 69 23.74 -18.70 21.81
C LYS A 69 22.58 -17.82 22.27
N VAL A 70 21.40 -18.43 22.38
CA VAL A 70 20.23 -17.84 23.02
C VAL A 70 20.06 -18.50 24.38
N THR A 71 20.02 -17.70 25.45
CA THR A 71 19.59 -18.17 26.77
C THR A 71 18.14 -17.80 27.01
N GLN A 72 17.46 -18.61 27.81
CA GLN A 72 16.07 -18.42 28.18
C GLN A 72 15.95 -18.42 29.69
N GLU A 73 15.27 -17.41 30.22
CA GLU A 73 14.92 -17.26 31.63
C GLU A 73 13.44 -16.87 31.73
N TYR A 74 12.87 -17.00 32.93
CA TYR A 74 11.46 -16.71 33.17
C TYR A 74 11.30 -15.70 34.29
N SER A 75 10.45 -14.69 34.07
CA SER A 75 10.23 -13.61 35.03
C SER A 75 8.81 -13.65 35.60
N CYS A 76 8.70 -14.15 36.84
CA CYS A 76 7.46 -14.04 37.62
C CYS A 76 7.14 -12.58 38.00
N ALA A 77 8.16 -11.75 38.23
CA ALA A 77 7.96 -10.33 38.53
C ALA A 77 7.29 -9.59 37.36
N SER A 78 7.70 -9.90 36.11
CA SER A 78 7.04 -9.37 34.91
C SER A 78 5.58 -9.85 34.79
N ARG A 79 5.29 -11.12 35.08
CA ARG A 79 3.92 -11.66 35.15
C ARG A 79 3.07 -10.88 36.15
N ASP A 80 3.60 -10.60 37.33
CA ASP A 80 2.86 -9.90 38.37
C ASP A 80 2.55 -8.45 37.98
N ILE A 81 3.47 -7.76 37.27
CA ILE A 81 3.22 -6.44 36.65
C ILE A 81 2.08 -6.53 35.61
N VAL A 82 2.04 -7.59 34.80
CA VAL A 82 0.95 -7.79 33.82
C VAL A 82 -0.39 -7.94 34.55
N ILE A 83 -0.45 -8.78 35.59
CA ILE A 83 -1.69 -9.00 36.37
C ILE A 83 -2.19 -7.70 36.98
N GLU A 84 -1.30 -6.94 37.63
CA GLU A 84 -1.62 -5.64 38.22
C GLU A 84 -2.17 -4.69 37.15
N PHE A 85 -1.46 -4.55 36.02
CA PHE A 85 -1.90 -3.68 34.93
C PHE A 85 -3.27 -4.06 34.38
N LEU A 86 -3.53 -5.35 34.13
CA LEU A 86 -4.82 -5.83 33.62
C LEU A 86 -5.95 -5.47 34.59
N GLY A 87 -5.74 -5.67 35.89
CA GLY A 87 -6.70 -5.32 36.93
C GLY A 87 -6.98 -3.82 37.00
N GLU A 88 -5.94 -2.99 37.01
CA GLU A 88 -6.06 -1.51 37.06
C GLU A 88 -6.76 -0.93 35.83
N ASN A 89 -6.65 -1.59 34.68
CA ASN A 89 -7.19 -1.11 33.41
C ASN A 89 -8.50 -1.80 33.01
N GLY A 90 -9.07 -2.66 33.88
CA GLY A 90 -10.32 -3.37 33.64
C GLY A 90 -10.25 -4.35 32.46
N LEU A 91 -9.07 -4.90 32.16
CA LEU A 91 -8.84 -5.86 31.07
C LEU A 91 -8.94 -7.29 31.59
N GLY A 92 -10.10 -7.63 32.17
CA GLY A 92 -10.40 -8.96 32.66
C GLY A 92 -9.97 -9.21 34.10
N THR A 93 -10.26 -10.42 34.59
CA THR A 93 -9.80 -10.90 35.90
C THR A 93 -8.58 -11.80 35.69
N ALA A 94 -7.40 -11.25 35.96
CA ALA A 94 -6.14 -11.94 35.77
C ALA A 94 -5.72 -12.74 37.01
N HIS A 95 -5.10 -13.90 36.80
CA HIS A 95 -4.46 -14.69 37.85
C HIS A 95 -3.13 -15.26 37.38
N ALA A 96 -2.27 -15.55 38.36
CA ALA A 96 -0.93 -16.06 38.12
C ALA A 96 -0.92 -17.56 37.84
N GLU A 97 -0.14 -17.94 36.83
CA GLU A 97 0.30 -19.32 36.60
C GLU A 97 1.82 -19.43 36.78
N SER A 98 2.29 -20.64 37.07
CA SER A 98 3.72 -20.92 37.30
C SER A 98 4.36 -21.81 36.23
N ILE A 99 3.62 -22.21 35.20
CA ILE A 99 4.14 -23.07 34.14
C ILE A 99 5.12 -22.27 33.28
N GLU A 100 6.27 -22.86 33.00
CA GLU A 100 7.31 -22.30 32.16
C GLU A 100 7.28 -22.99 30.79
N PHE A 101 7.14 -22.21 29.71
CA PHE A 101 7.09 -22.76 28.35
C PHE A 101 8.49 -23.01 27.80
N ASP A 102 8.80 -24.26 27.47
CA ASP A 102 10.06 -24.62 26.85
C ASP A 102 10.12 -24.09 25.40
N MET A 103 11.01 -23.14 25.13
CA MET A 103 11.22 -22.56 23.79
C MET A 103 12.55 -23.02 23.16
N SER A 104 13.11 -24.12 23.64
CA SER A 104 14.38 -24.67 23.16
C SER A 104 14.32 -25.20 21.72
N GLU A 105 13.14 -25.53 21.20
CA GLU A 105 12.97 -25.86 19.78
C GLU A 105 13.23 -24.62 18.92
N GLU A 106 14.30 -24.65 18.12
CA GLU A 106 14.66 -23.53 17.25
C GLU A 106 13.63 -23.28 16.15
N ALA A 107 13.34 -22.01 15.90
CA ALA A 107 12.60 -21.60 14.72
C ALA A 107 13.45 -21.92 13.47
N LYS A 108 12.92 -22.78 12.59
CA LYS A 108 13.59 -23.16 11.32
C LYS A 108 13.70 -22.00 10.33
N GLU A 109 12.82 -21.01 10.47
CA GLU A 109 12.70 -19.85 9.60
C GLU A 109 13.33 -18.60 10.24
N ARG A 110 13.88 -17.72 9.40
CA ARG A 110 14.61 -16.52 9.84
C ARG A 110 13.67 -15.34 10.06
N GLY A 111 13.99 -14.50 11.06
CA GLY A 111 13.35 -13.22 11.31
C GLY A 111 12.34 -13.23 12.47
N GLN A 112 12.03 -12.04 13.00
CA GLN A 112 11.18 -11.91 14.18
C GLN A 112 9.76 -12.45 13.97
N PHE A 113 9.18 -12.21 12.79
CA PHE A 113 7.83 -12.67 12.48
C PHE A 113 7.74 -14.21 12.44
N ALA A 114 8.75 -14.86 11.88
CA ALA A 114 8.88 -16.31 11.91
C ALA A 114 9.02 -16.83 13.35
N LEU A 115 9.88 -16.19 14.15
CA LEU A 115 10.04 -16.50 15.58
C LEU A 115 8.73 -16.32 16.35
N PHE A 116 7.98 -15.27 16.06
CA PHE A 116 6.69 -14.96 16.68
C PHE A 116 5.64 -16.02 16.38
N ASN A 117 5.47 -16.39 15.10
CA ASN A 117 4.54 -17.45 14.72
C ASN A 117 4.98 -18.83 15.24
N HIS A 118 6.29 -19.10 15.26
CA HIS A 118 6.83 -20.31 15.88
C HIS A 118 6.47 -20.37 17.36
N SER A 119 6.68 -19.27 18.08
CA SER A 119 6.45 -19.22 19.52
C SER A 119 4.97 -19.38 19.88
N ILE A 120 4.05 -18.78 19.12
CA ILE A 120 2.61 -19.03 19.26
C ILE A 120 2.30 -20.53 19.15
N ARG A 121 2.82 -21.21 18.12
CA ARG A 121 2.58 -22.65 17.92
C ARG A 121 3.21 -23.50 19.03
N THR A 122 4.41 -23.14 19.48
CA THR A 122 5.13 -23.87 20.54
C THR A 122 4.42 -23.76 21.88
N ILE A 123 3.99 -22.55 22.25
CA ILE A 123 3.17 -22.31 23.45
C ILE A 123 1.84 -23.06 23.32
N GLY A 124 1.16 -22.93 22.18
CA GLY A 124 -0.13 -23.57 21.93
C GLY A 124 -0.09 -25.10 22.09
N LYS A 125 0.96 -25.78 21.61
CA LYS A 125 1.14 -27.23 21.82
C LYS A 125 1.35 -27.60 23.29
N GLN A 126 2.09 -26.79 24.04
CA GLN A 126 2.34 -27.05 25.46
C GLN A 126 1.07 -26.84 26.31
N LEU A 127 0.19 -25.95 25.86
CA LEU A 127 -1.12 -25.72 26.47
C LEU A 127 -2.09 -26.90 26.33
N ASP A 128 -1.84 -27.88 25.46
CA ASP A 128 -2.66 -29.11 25.39
C ASP A 128 -2.71 -29.88 26.73
N THR A 129 -1.72 -29.65 27.60
CA THR A 129 -1.62 -30.26 28.94
C THR A 129 -2.09 -29.36 30.07
N TYR A 130 -2.52 -28.13 29.76
CA TYR A 130 -2.97 -27.16 30.74
C TYR A 130 -4.45 -27.36 31.09
N GLU A 131 -4.73 -27.63 32.37
CA GLU A 131 -6.09 -27.93 32.85
C GLU A 131 -6.86 -26.71 33.41
N GLY A 132 -6.27 -25.51 33.39
CA GLY A 132 -6.89 -24.31 33.96
C GLY A 132 -8.21 -23.88 33.32
N ASP A 133 -8.96 -23.04 34.03
CA ASP A 133 -10.31 -22.59 33.65
C ASP A 133 -10.37 -21.17 33.05
N ALA A 134 -9.21 -20.61 32.67
CA ALA A 134 -9.13 -19.31 32.04
C ALA A 134 -9.77 -19.29 30.64
N ASP A 135 -10.39 -18.16 30.29
CA ASP A 135 -10.93 -17.93 28.95
C ASP A 135 -9.79 -17.64 27.96
N TYR A 136 -8.78 -16.88 28.44
CA TYR A 136 -7.60 -16.52 27.67
C TYR A 136 -6.31 -16.75 28.45
N ILE A 137 -5.24 -16.92 27.71
CA ILE A 137 -3.88 -17.11 28.21
C ILE A 137 -3.02 -15.95 27.71
N LEU A 138 -2.25 -15.34 28.61
CA LEU A 138 -1.33 -14.25 28.28
C LEU A 138 0.10 -14.65 28.64
N VAL A 139 0.99 -14.55 27.65
CA VAL A 139 2.43 -14.77 27.80
C VAL A 139 3.18 -13.64 27.12
N LEU A 140 4.18 -13.07 27.79
CA LEU A 140 5.13 -12.14 27.17
C LEU A 140 6.43 -12.85 26.81
N ASP A 141 7.03 -12.47 25.69
CA ASP A 141 8.38 -12.89 25.29
C ASP A 141 9.21 -11.64 24.94
N ILE A 142 10.21 -11.38 25.78
CA ILE A 142 11.08 -10.20 25.72
C ILE A 142 12.45 -10.66 25.20
N ILE A 143 12.82 -10.12 24.04
CA ILE A 143 14.04 -10.52 23.33
C ILE A 143 15.09 -9.42 23.49
N CYS A 144 16.15 -9.75 24.21
CA CYS A 144 17.28 -8.88 24.49
C CYS A 144 18.47 -9.25 23.59
N ILE A 145 19.14 -8.24 23.03
CA ILE A 145 20.46 -8.36 22.42
C ILE A 145 21.42 -7.52 23.25
N LYS A 146 22.37 -8.18 23.92
CA LYS A 146 23.21 -7.55 24.96
C LYS A 146 22.31 -6.93 26.05
N ASN A 147 22.49 -5.63 26.33
CA ASN A 147 21.75 -4.87 27.33
C ASN A 147 20.62 -4.02 26.72
N SER A 148 20.05 -4.41 25.58
CA SER A 148 18.98 -3.67 24.91
C SER A 148 17.89 -4.60 24.40
N VAL A 149 16.65 -4.12 24.41
CA VAL A 149 15.51 -4.87 23.89
C VAL A 149 15.48 -4.74 22.37
N TRP A 150 15.55 -5.87 21.69
CA TRP A 150 15.40 -5.93 20.24
C TRP A 150 13.94 -6.04 19.83
N GLY A 151 13.13 -6.71 20.65
CA GLY A 151 11.70 -6.75 20.46
C GLY A 151 10.94 -7.38 21.61
N ILE A 152 9.64 -7.14 21.61
CA ILE A 152 8.71 -7.62 22.61
C ILE A 152 7.56 -8.31 21.89
N GLN A 153 7.15 -9.46 22.37
CA GLN A 153 6.05 -10.22 21.81
C GLN A 153 5.03 -10.47 22.92
N CYS A 154 3.77 -10.18 22.64
CA CYS A 154 2.67 -10.45 23.55
C CYS A 154 1.76 -11.47 22.88
N TYR A 155 1.61 -12.63 23.53
CA TYR A 155 0.74 -13.68 23.06
C TYR A 155 -0.53 -13.68 23.89
N VAL A 156 -1.67 -13.53 23.21
CA VAL A 156 -2.99 -13.69 23.81
C VAL A 156 -3.67 -14.82 23.06
N LEU A 157 -3.78 -15.97 23.73
CA LEU A 157 -4.24 -17.22 23.16
C LEU A 157 -5.58 -17.65 23.80
N ASP A 158 -6.38 -18.42 23.07
CA ASP A 158 -7.49 -19.15 23.66
C ASP A 158 -6.98 -20.39 24.44
N ARG A 159 -7.89 -21.07 25.12
CA ARG A 159 -7.60 -22.30 25.88
C ARG A 159 -6.99 -23.43 25.04
N LYS A 160 -7.20 -23.45 23.72
CA LYS A 160 -6.63 -24.44 22.80
C LYS A 160 -5.31 -23.98 22.18
N GLY A 161 -4.74 -22.87 22.65
CA GLY A 161 -3.52 -22.30 22.10
C GLY A 161 -3.70 -21.56 20.77
N GLY A 162 -4.95 -21.30 20.36
CA GLY A 162 -5.26 -20.51 19.16
C GLY A 162 -4.96 -19.03 19.38
N ASN A 163 -4.38 -18.36 18.38
CA ASN A 163 -4.09 -16.93 18.48
C ASN A 163 -5.36 -16.07 18.48
N VAL A 164 -5.58 -15.30 19.54
CA VAL A 164 -6.77 -14.47 19.71
C VAL A 164 -6.47 -12.98 19.56
N PHE A 165 -5.36 -12.50 20.14
CA PHE A 165 -5.06 -11.05 20.17
C PHE A 165 -3.57 -10.73 20.32
N SER A 166 -2.70 -11.59 19.80
CA SER A 166 -1.24 -11.41 19.94
C SER A 166 -0.71 -10.26 19.09
N PHE A 167 0.43 -9.68 19.48
CA PHE A 167 1.16 -8.67 18.70
C PHE A 167 2.66 -8.70 18.99
N LEU A 168 3.45 -8.04 18.15
CA LEU A 168 4.89 -7.82 18.37
C LEU A 168 5.29 -6.35 18.21
N LEU A 169 6.35 -5.97 18.92
CA LEU A 169 7.03 -4.68 18.88
C LEU A 169 8.50 -4.89 18.50
N ASN A 170 9.04 -3.98 17.70
CA ASN A 170 10.44 -3.97 17.24
C ASN A 170 10.84 -2.56 16.78
N SER A 171 12.06 -2.42 16.23
CA SER A 171 12.65 -1.16 15.77
C SER A 171 11.90 -0.46 14.62
N HIS A 172 10.88 -1.08 14.02
CA HIS A 172 9.99 -0.45 13.04
C HIS A 172 8.82 0.29 13.70
N HIS A 173 8.58 0.07 14.99
CA HIS A 173 7.47 0.65 15.74
C HIS A 173 7.93 1.85 16.56
N LYS A 174 7.23 2.98 16.40
CA LYS A 174 7.56 4.24 17.11
C LYS A 174 7.59 4.04 18.62
N ALA A 175 6.63 3.31 19.18
CA ALA A 175 6.53 3.06 20.62
C ALA A 175 7.79 2.41 21.23
N LEU A 176 8.39 1.43 20.54
CA LEU A 176 9.62 0.79 21.03
C LEU A 176 10.84 1.71 20.91
N VAL A 177 10.93 2.43 19.79
CA VAL A 177 12.05 3.36 19.52
C VAL A 177 12.04 4.50 20.54
N ASP A 178 10.89 5.12 20.76
CA ASP A 178 10.71 6.23 21.71
C ASP A 178 10.98 5.79 23.15
N ALA A 179 10.63 4.54 23.51
CA ALA A 179 10.90 4.00 24.84
C ALA A 179 12.38 3.79 25.14
N GLY A 180 13.25 3.71 24.11
CA GLY A 180 14.70 3.66 24.30
C GLY A 180 15.20 2.53 25.21
N LEU A 181 14.52 1.38 25.18
CA LEU A 181 14.69 0.29 26.15
C LEU A 181 16.10 -0.31 26.15
N LYS A 182 16.92 0.19 27.08
CA LYS A 182 18.31 -0.22 27.28
C LYS A 182 18.68 -0.18 28.77
N ALA A 183 19.25 -1.28 29.24
CA ALA A 183 19.81 -1.38 30.59
C ALA A 183 21.14 -0.60 30.68
N ALA A 184 21.41 -0.02 31.86
CA ALA A 184 22.63 0.74 32.11
C ALA A 184 23.89 -0.15 31.96
N ASP A 185 23.80 -1.38 32.44
CA ASP A 185 24.83 -2.42 32.33
C ASP A 185 24.19 -3.82 32.27
N ALA A 186 25.01 -4.86 32.35
CA ALA A 186 24.58 -6.25 32.32
C ALA A 186 24.34 -6.85 33.72
N SER A 187 24.24 -6.03 34.77
CA SER A 187 23.91 -6.54 36.11
C SER A 187 22.48 -7.09 36.14
N PRO A 188 22.20 -8.09 37.01
CA PRO A 188 20.85 -8.61 37.19
C PRO A 188 19.82 -7.51 37.50
N GLU A 189 20.19 -6.55 38.36
CA GLU A 189 19.31 -5.44 38.76
C GLU A 189 18.96 -4.52 37.58
N SER A 190 19.95 -4.15 36.76
CA SER A 190 19.71 -3.35 35.54
C SER A 190 18.84 -4.10 34.51
N MET A 191 19.02 -5.42 34.40
CA MET A 191 18.23 -6.24 33.48
C MET A 191 16.79 -6.44 33.98
N GLU A 192 16.58 -6.61 35.29
CA GLU A 192 15.24 -6.66 35.89
C GLU A 192 14.46 -5.36 35.64
N LEU A 193 15.10 -4.21 35.80
CA LEU A 193 14.49 -2.91 35.46
C LEU A 193 14.14 -2.82 33.97
N LEU A 194 15.03 -3.27 33.08
CA LEU A 194 14.76 -3.31 31.64
C LEU A 194 13.55 -4.20 31.32
N ILE A 195 13.45 -5.39 31.94
CA ILE A 195 12.31 -6.30 31.78
C ILE A 195 11.03 -5.65 32.27
N ALA A 196 11.04 -4.98 33.43
CA ALA A 196 9.89 -4.29 33.98
C ALA A 196 9.38 -3.17 33.05
N GLU A 197 10.27 -2.31 32.54
CA GLU A 197 9.90 -1.24 31.61
C GLU A 197 9.40 -1.79 30.26
N SER A 198 10.00 -2.88 29.77
CA SER A 198 9.51 -3.59 28.58
C SER A 198 8.10 -4.15 28.78
N THR A 199 7.84 -4.69 29.96
CA THR A 199 6.52 -5.24 30.35
C THR A 199 5.47 -4.14 30.34
N LYS A 200 5.76 -2.98 30.94
CA LYS A 200 4.85 -1.82 30.96
C LYS A 200 4.55 -1.33 29.55
N LEU A 201 5.56 -1.24 28.67
CA LEU A 201 5.36 -0.86 27.27
C LEU A 201 4.46 -1.85 26.53
N ALA A 202 4.68 -3.16 26.73
CA ALA A 202 3.84 -4.20 26.16
C ALA A 202 2.38 -4.06 26.59
N MET A 203 2.15 -3.83 27.88
CA MET A 203 0.80 -3.70 28.43
C MET A 203 0.09 -2.41 27.98
N ALA A 204 0.79 -1.28 27.92
CA ALA A 204 0.27 -0.06 27.31
C ALA A 204 -0.15 -0.31 25.85
N THR A 205 0.70 -1.01 25.08
CA THR A 205 0.44 -1.37 23.69
C THR A 205 -0.75 -2.34 23.55
N LEU A 206 -0.91 -3.31 24.46
CA LEU A 206 -2.08 -4.21 24.49
C LEU A 206 -3.37 -3.41 24.67
N LYS A 207 -3.38 -2.48 25.63
CA LYS A 207 -4.54 -1.60 25.88
C LYS A 207 -4.89 -0.77 24.65
N GLU A 208 -3.89 -0.16 24.00
CA GLU A 208 -4.08 0.61 22.77
C GLU A 208 -4.65 -0.25 21.64
N ASN A 209 -4.17 -1.48 21.48
CA ASN A 209 -4.73 -2.43 20.52
C ASN A 209 -6.20 -2.78 20.80
N VAL A 210 -6.56 -3.04 22.05
CA VAL A 210 -7.95 -3.33 22.43
C VAL A 210 -8.85 -2.13 22.10
N VAL A 211 -8.41 -0.92 22.41
CA VAL A 211 -9.14 0.31 22.08
C VAL A 211 -9.27 0.49 20.56
N LEU A 212 -8.19 0.29 19.80
CA LEU A 212 -8.18 0.38 18.35
C LEU A 212 -9.15 -0.65 17.73
N GLU A 213 -9.10 -1.90 18.16
CA GLU A 213 -9.99 -2.95 17.67
C GLU A 213 -11.45 -2.63 17.97
N ARG A 214 -11.77 -2.09 19.16
CA ARG A 214 -13.13 -1.64 19.47
C ARG A 214 -13.60 -0.53 18.54
N LYS A 215 -12.73 0.44 18.21
CA LYS A 215 -13.06 1.51 17.25
C LYS A 215 -13.30 0.95 15.85
N ILE A 216 -12.47 0.02 15.39
CA ILE A 216 -12.64 -0.68 14.10
C ILE A 216 -13.96 -1.46 14.10
N ALA A 217 -14.22 -2.25 15.14
CA ALA A 217 -15.43 -3.07 15.25
C ALA A 217 -16.73 -2.26 15.35
N ALA A 218 -16.66 -1.03 15.88
CA ALA A 218 -17.77 -0.10 15.98
C ALA A 218 -17.95 0.77 14.72
N TYR A 219 -16.98 0.77 13.80
CA TYR A 219 -17.04 1.56 12.58
C TYR A 219 -18.22 1.13 11.72
N LYS A 220 -18.93 2.13 11.20
CA LYS A 220 -19.96 1.97 10.18
C LYS A 220 -19.50 2.76 8.95
N PRO A 221 -19.45 2.14 7.75
CA PRO A 221 -19.08 2.83 6.52
C PRO A 221 -19.83 4.14 6.35
N ASP A 222 -19.09 5.23 6.20
CA ASP A 222 -19.65 6.54 5.86
C ASP A 222 -19.69 6.67 4.33
N PRO A 223 -20.85 6.94 3.70
CA PRO A 223 -20.96 7.14 2.25
C PRO A 223 -19.98 8.19 1.69
N ARG A 224 -19.53 9.15 2.52
CA ARG A 224 -18.53 10.14 2.12
C ARG A 224 -17.17 9.52 1.83
N HIS A 225 -16.80 8.44 2.50
CA HIS A 225 -15.54 7.72 2.30
C HIS A 225 -15.65 6.65 1.21
N VAL A 226 -16.85 6.27 0.79
CA VAL A 226 -17.04 5.25 -0.26
C VAL A 226 -16.60 5.78 -1.61
N GLY A 227 -15.77 5.03 -2.32
CA GLY A 227 -15.28 5.34 -3.66
C GLY A 227 -13.86 4.83 -3.89
N ARG A 228 -13.39 4.96 -5.14
CA ARG A 228 -12.02 4.62 -5.52
C ARG A 228 -11.10 5.80 -5.31
N TYR A 229 -10.03 5.61 -4.56
CA TYR A 229 -8.93 6.55 -4.35
C TYR A 229 -7.74 6.09 -5.18
N VAL A 230 -7.23 6.95 -6.06
CA VAL A 230 -6.10 6.66 -6.93
C VAL A 230 -4.88 7.43 -6.44
N ASN A 231 -3.74 6.76 -6.33
CA ASN A 231 -2.48 7.38 -5.95
C ASN A 231 -2.08 8.45 -6.99
N GLN A 232 -1.61 9.62 -6.53
CA GLN A 232 -1.24 10.71 -7.43
C GLN A 232 0.12 10.51 -8.13
N GLU A 233 1.01 9.71 -7.56
CA GLU A 233 2.34 9.42 -8.11
C GLU A 233 2.30 8.13 -8.95
N VAL A 234 1.61 7.10 -8.47
CA VAL A 234 1.52 5.79 -9.15
C VAL A 234 0.08 5.55 -9.60
N ALA A 235 -0.25 5.93 -10.84
CA ALA A 235 -1.63 5.87 -11.35
C ALA A 235 -2.27 4.46 -11.36
N THR A 236 -1.46 3.40 -11.39
CA THR A 236 -1.92 2.01 -11.32
C THR A 236 -2.29 1.57 -9.91
N ASP A 237 -1.87 2.35 -8.90
CA ASP A 237 -2.17 2.09 -7.49
C ASP A 237 -3.51 2.75 -7.12
N TYR A 238 -4.41 1.94 -6.57
CA TYR A 238 -5.71 2.41 -6.10
C TYR A 238 -6.20 1.62 -4.90
N ILE A 239 -7.09 2.23 -4.12
CA ILE A 239 -7.88 1.58 -3.08
C ILE A 239 -9.33 2.02 -3.24
N GLU A 240 -10.25 1.09 -3.29
CA GLU A 240 -11.68 1.33 -3.43
C GLU A 240 -12.43 0.87 -2.19
N PHE A 241 -12.96 1.84 -1.46
CA PHE A 241 -13.78 1.63 -0.28
C PHE A 241 -15.23 1.41 -0.69
N LYS A 242 -15.80 0.26 -0.28
CA LYS A 242 -17.16 -0.14 -0.63
C LYS A 242 -18.18 0.23 0.47
N PRO A 243 -19.48 0.34 0.15
CA PRO A 243 -20.53 0.66 1.14
C PRO A 243 -20.69 -0.37 2.26
N ASP A 244 -20.28 -1.62 2.04
CA ASP A 244 -20.39 -2.71 3.01
C ASP A 244 -19.22 -2.76 4.01
N GLY A 245 -18.25 -1.85 3.90
CA GLY A 245 -17.07 -1.80 4.76
C GLY A 245 -15.91 -2.68 4.26
N SER A 246 -16.07 -3.34 3.11
CA SER A 246 -14.96 -3.99 2.42
C SER A 246 -14.18 -2.99 1.56
N PHE A 247 -12.96 -3.37 1.18
CA PHE A 247 -12.21 -2.66 0.16
C PHE A 247 -11.57 -3.64 -0.83
N VAL A 248 -11.31 -3.15 -2.03
CA VAL A 248 -10.39 -3.78 -2.99
C VAL A 248 -9.33 -2.76 -3.36
N GLY A 249 -8.15 -3.19 -3.75
CA GLY A 249 -7.09 -2.28 -4.14
C GLY A 249 -6.04 -2.97 -4.99
N ASN A 250 -5.16 -2.15 -5.53
CA ASN A 250 -3.96 -2.58 -6.22
C ASN A 250 -2.82 -1.70 -5.71
N LYS A 251 -1.73 -2.31 -5.27
CA LYS A 251 -0.51 -1.59 -4.90
C LYS A 251 0.68 -2.30 -5.51
N SER A 252 1.38 -1.61 -6.42
CA SER A 252 2.51 -2.16 -7.17
C SER A 252 2.16 -3.49 -7.85
N GLU A 253 1.02 -3.51 -8.56
CA GLU A 253 0.47 -4.68 -9.27
C GLU A 253 0.05 -5.85 -8.38
N ARG A 254 -0.02 -5.65 -7.06
CA ARG A 254 -0.51 -6.66 -6.12
C ARG A 254 -1.96 -6.35 -5.76
N PRO A 255 -2.91 -7.25 -6.08
CA PRO A 255 -4.28 -7.09 -5.63
C PRO A 255 -4.32 -7.18 -4.10
N LEU A 256 -5.10 -6.30 -3.49
CA LEU A 256 -5.37 -6.23 -2.07
C LEU A 256 -6.87 -6.28 -1.85
N GLU A 257 -7.31 -6.99 -0.82
CA GLU A 257 -8.70 -7.01 -0.40
C GLU A 257 -8.81 -7.17 1.11
N GLY A 258 -9.93 -6.72 1.66
CA GLY A 258 -10.19 -6.80 3.09
C GLY A 258 -11.29 -5.87 3.55
N THR A 259 -11.18 -5.38 4.78
CA THR A 259 -12.11 -4.40 5.35
C THR A 259 -11.41 -3.10 5.69
N TYR A 260 -12.16 -2.00 5.82
CA TYR A 260 -11.60 -0.71 6.20
C TYR A 260 -12.41 -0.07 7.32
N ALA A 261 -11.72 0.78 8.08
CA ALA A 261 -12.32 1.67 9.07
C ALA A 261 -11.71 3.06 8.96
N VAL A 262 -12.55 4.09 8.98
CA VAL A 262 -12.12 5.48 9.15
C VAL A 262 -12.47 5.91 10.57
N LEU A 263 -11.44 6.11 11.38
CA LEU A 263 -11.57 6.43 12.79
C LEU A 263 -11.97 7.90 13.00
N PRO A 264 -12.46 8.30 14.20
CA PRO A 264 -12.92 9.67 14.46
C PRO A 264 -11.88 10.78 14.26
N ASP A 265 -10.59 10.45 14.30
CA ASP A 265 -9.44 11.34 14.02
C ASP A 265 -9.02 11.32 12.54
N ASN A 266 -9.90 10.78 11.68
CA ASN A 266 -9.72 10.54 10.25
C ASN A 266 -8.65 9.50 9.91
N ALA A 267 -8.07 8.76 10.87
CA ALA A 267 -7.12 7.69 10.53
C ALA A 267 -7.83 6.59 9.74
N VAL A 268 -7.21 6.18 8.63
CA VAL A 268 -7.69 5.09 7.78
C VAL A 268 -6.92 3.83 8.13
N ILE A 269 -7.65 2.84 8.64
CA ILE A 269 -7.15 1.50 8.91
C ILE A 269 -7.74 0.55 7.88
N ILE A 270 -6.91 -0.27 7.26
CA ILE A 270 -7.36 -1.44 6.50
C ILE A 270 -6.99 -2.71 7.25
N THR A 271 -7.83 -3.72 7.12
CA THR A 271 -7.57 -5.08 7.58
C THR A 271 -7.43 -5.95 6.34
N ILE A 272 -6.19 -6.27 5.97
CA ILE A 272 -5.89 -7.12 4.82
C ILE A 272 -6.02 -8.59 5.25
N GLN A 273 -6.75 -9.38 4.46
CA GLN A 273 -6.87 -10.81 4.72
C GLN A 273 -5.47 -11.46 4.76
N GLY A 274 -5.15 -12.13 5.87
CA GLY A 274 -3.84 -12.77 6.05
C GLY A 274 -2.71 -11.86 6.56
N MET A 275 -2.89 -10.54 6.64
CA MET A 275 -1.85 -9.61 7.14
C MET A 275 -2.28 -8.77 8.35
N GLY A 276 -3.57 -8.74 8.68
CA GLY A 276 -4.09 -8.02 9.85
C GLY A 276 -4.32 -6.53 9.59
N ASN A 277 -4.38 -5.75 10.67
CA ASN A 277 -4.68 -4.31 10.62
C ASN A 277 -3.43 -3.51 10.23
N ALA A 278 -3.56 -2.57 9.30
CA ALA A 278 -2.53 -1.64 8.90
C ALA A 278 -3.13 -0.25 8.69
N PRO A 279 -2.58 0.82 9.32
CA PRO A 279 -2.93 2.16 8.93
C PRO A 279 -2.34 2.43 7.54
N ILE A 280 -3.14 3.07 6.70
CA ILE A 280 -2.72 3.43 5.34
C ILE A 280 -2.82 4.91 5.07
N GLY A 281 -3.24 5.71 6.06
CA GLY A 281 -3.30 7.15 5.90
C GLY A 281 -4.32 7.83 6.77
N ARG A 282 -4.70 9.04 6.35
CA ARG A 282 -5.76 9.84 6.96
C ARG A 282 -6.67 10.43 5.90
N MET A 283 -7.97 10.46 6.14
CA MET A 283 -8.94 11.13 5.29
C MET A 283 -8.83 12.65 5.42
N ASP A 284 -8.84 13.34 4.29
CA ASP A 284 -8.90 14.79 4.13
C ASP A 284 -9.89 15.13 3.00
N GLY A 285 -11.19 15.12 3.33
CA GLY A 285 -12.26 15.30 2.35
C GLY A 285 -12.28 14.18 1.30
N ASP A 286 -12.15 14.56 0.03
CA ASP A 286 -12.05 13.62 -1.12
C ASP A 286 -10.63 13.12 -1.35
N ARG A 287 -9.72 13.30 -0.38
CA ARG A 287 -8.35 12.81 -0.41
C ARG A 287 -8.09 11.88 0.76
N MET A 288 -7.16 10.96 0.57
CA MET A 288 -6.53 10.19 1.63
C MET A 288 -5.02 10.45 1.54
N LEU A 289 -4.40 10.93 2.62
CA LEU A 289 -2.95 11.12 2.69
C LEU A 289 -2.33 9.88 3.32
N ASP A 290 -1.44 9.20 2.61
CA ASP A 290 -0.74 8.04 3.16
C ASP A 290 0.35 8.44 4.18
N PRO A 291 1.03 7.48 4.86
CA PRO A 291 2.07 7.80 5.83
C PRO A 291 3.26 8.59 5.24
N ASP A 292 3.46 8.49 3.93
CA ASP A 292 4.48 9.23 3.21
C ASP A 292 4.06 10.67 2.91
N GLY A 293 2.77 10.97 3.03
CA GLY A 293 2.15 12.25 2.72
C GLY A 293 1.68 12.32 1.27
N ILE A 294 1.76 11.22 0.53
CA ILE A 294 1.29 11.12 -0.85
C ILE A 294 -0.23 11.09 -0.80
N ALA A 295 -0.84 11.94 -1.63
CA ALA A 295 -2.28 12.01 -1.72
C ALA A 295 -2.84 10.93 -2.66
N TRP A 296 -3.90 10.31 -2.20
CA TRP A 296 -4.77 9.42 -2.96
C TRP A 296 -6.09 10.16 -3.16
N VAL A 297 -6.45 10.46 -4.41
CA VAL A 297 -7.61 11.29 -4.72
C VAL A 297 -8.78 10.40 -5.09
N LYS A 298 -9.94 10.68 -4.51
CA LYS A 298 -11.20 10.03 -4.87
C LYS A 298 -11.52 10.30 -6.35
N ALA A 299 -11.53 9.25 -7.15
CA ALA A 299 -11.91 9.31 -8.55
C ALA A 299 -13.36 9.77 -8.66
N ALA A 300 -13.56 10.92 -9.30
CA ALA A 300 -14.89 11.39 -9.66
C ALA A 300 -15.45 10.47 -10.76
N THR A 301 -16.64 9.93 -10.56
CA THR A 301 -17.37 9.23 -11.62
C THR A 301 -18.04 10.25 -12.53
N ILE A 302 -17.96 10.05 -13.84
CA ILE A 302 -18.66 10.90 -14.81
C ILE A 302 -20.05 10.31 -15.05
N ASP A 303 -21.08 11.12 -14.87
CA ASP A 303 -22.48 10.69 -15.01
C ASP A 303 -22.74 10.02 -16.37
N GLY A 304 -23.45 8.90 -16.34
CA GLY A 304 -23.87 8.18 -17.54
C GLY A 304 -22.86 7.15 -18.07
N PHE A 305 -21.59 7.17 -17.66
CA PHE A 305 -20.68 6.07 -17.98
C PHE A 305 -21.00 4.81 -17.14
N PRO A 306 -20.77 3.59 -17.69
CA PRO A 306 -20.18 3.29 -19.00
C PRO A 306 -21.18 3.33 -20.18
N GLU A 307 -22.42 3.78 -19.96
CA GLU A 307 -23.45 3.76 -21.00
C GLU A 307 -23.38 4.90 -22.00
N ALA A 308 -22.78 6.02 -21.61
CA ALA A 308 -22.56 7.19 -22.43
C ALA A 308 -21.68 6.89 -23.65
N THR A 309 -21.75 7.78 -24.63
CA THR A 309 -20.92 7.78 -25.83
C THR A 309 -19.87 8.89 -25.76
N ILE A 310 -18.69 8.68 -26.33
CA ILE A 310 -17.59 9.66 -26.29
C ILE A 310 -16.92 9.84 -27.65
N THR A 311 -16.71 11.10 -28.05
CA THR A 311 -15.86 11.43 -29.21
C THR A 311 -14.44 11.67 -28.71
N ILE A 312 -13.46 10.87 -29.17
CA ILE A 312 -12.05 11.10 -28.92
C ILE A 312 -11.53 12.11 -29.93
N ILE A 313 -11.14 13.29 -29.45
CA ILE A 313 -10.54 14.33 -30.29
C ILE A 313 -9.05 14.02 -30.43
N PRO A 314 -8.50 13.90 -31.66
CA PRO A 314 -7.07 13.77 -31.88
C PRO A 314 -6.29 14.81 -31.09
N GLY A 315 -5.62 14.31 -30.04
CA GLY A 315 -4.95 15.11 -29.04
C GLY A 315 -3.63 15.68 -29.52
N THR A 316 -3.07 16.57 -28.70
CA THR A 316 -1.89 17.35 -29.09
C THR A 316 -0.75 17.22 -28.12
N TRP A 317 0.33 17.88 -28.48
CA TRP A 317 1.50 18.00 -27.65
C TRP A 317 1.79 19.49 -27.46
N ASN A 318 2.49 19.79 -26.38
CA ASN A 318 2.99 21.12 -26.08
C ASN A 318 4.44 21.00 -25.65
N SER A 319 5.27 21.97 -25.99
CA SER A 319 6.70 21.90 -25.70
C SER A 319 7.11 22.90 -24.64
N THR A 320 7.97 22.48 -23.72
CA THR A 320 8.67 23.37 -22.79
C THR A 320 10.19 23.28 -23.01
N GLY A 321 10.93 24.22 -22.43
CA GLY A 321 12.40 24.24 -22.52
C GLY A 321 12.95 25.07 -23.69
N PRO A 322 14.24 24.91 -24.04
CA PRO A 322 14.93 25.80 -24.97
C PRO A 322 14.64 25.46 -26.44
N VAL A 323 13.41 25.73 -26.89
CA VAL A 323 12.94 25.48 -28.27
C VAL A 323 13.89 26.06 -29.32
N ASP A 324 14.39 27.27 -29.09
CA ASP A 324 15.28 27.94 -30.03
C ASP A 324 16.60 27.18 -30.26
N LYS A 325 17.14 26.54 -29.23
CA LYS A 325 18.37 25.74 -29.30
C LYS A 325 18.17 24.45 -30.10
N HIS A 326 16.95 23.92 -30.11
CA HIS A 326 16.60 22.62 -30.72
C HIS A 326 15.52 22.75 -31.79
N ARG A 327 15.44 23.91 -32.46
CA ARG A 327 14.32 24.27 -33.35
C ARG A 327 14.05 23.22 -34.44
N ARG A 328 15.10 22.67 -35.06
CA ARG A 328 14.93 21.63 -36.11
C ARG A 328 14.28 20.36 -35.56
N PHE A 329 14.71 19.92 -34.38
CA PHE A 329 14.11 18.76 -33.71
C PHE A 329 12.66 19.04 -33.32
N TYR A 330 12.39 20.21 -32.73
CA TYR A 330 11.05 20.67 -32.37
C TYR A 330 10.09 20.63 -33.57
N GLU A 331 10.46 21.21 -34.71
CA GLU A 331 9.61 21.24 -35.90
C GLU A 331 9.36 19.85 -36.50
N LEU A 332 10.39 18.99 -36.56
CA LEU A 332 10.23 17.60 -37.03
C LEU A 332 9.32 16.81 -36.10
N PHE A 333 9.49 16.96 -34.79
CA PHE A 333 8.65 16.33 -33.78
C PHE A 333 7.21 16.83 -33.89
N LYS A 334 7.00 18.15 -34.07
CA LYS A 334 5.69 18.78 -34.27
C LYS A 334 4.93 18.14 -35.43
N VAL A 335 5.57 18.09 -36.60
CA VAL A 335 4.97 17.56 -37.83
C VAL A 335 4.66 16.08 -37.68
N LYS A 336 5.57 15.29 -37.10
CA LYS A 336 5.36 13.86 -36.86
C LYS A 336 4.19 13.63 -35.91
N PHE A 337 4.16 14.34 -34.77
CA PHE A 337 3.09 14.20 -33.79
C PHE A 337 1.73 14.60 -34.37
N GLN A 338 1.66 15.70 -35.12
CA GLN A 338 0.43 16.12 -35.80
C GLN A 338 -0.06 15.09 -36.83
N LYS A 339 0.87 14.48 -37.59
CA LYS A 339 0.56 13.43 -38.55
C LYS A 339 0.02 12.17 -37.86
N ASP A 340 0.53 11.85 -36.68
CA ASP A 340 0.18 10.64 -35.92
C ASP A 340 -0.99 10.84 -34.94
N ALA A 341 -1.48 12.07 -34.76
CA ALA A 341 -2.49 12.43 -33.76
C ALA A 341 -3.78 11.60 -33.89
N LYS A 342 -4.28 11.39 -35.11
CA LYS A 342 -5.46 10.55 -35.35
C LYS A 342 -5.20 9.09 -34.95
N GLY A 343 -4.03 8.56 -35.31
CA GLY A 343 -3.65 7.21 -34.91
C GLY A 343 -3.47 7.06 -33.39
N ASN A 344 -3.07 8.11 -32.66
CA ASN A 344 -3.02 8.09 -31.20
C ASN A 344 -4.42 8.00 -30.59
N ALA A 345 -5.38 8.75 -31.13
CA ALA A 345 -6.77 8.66 -30.72
C ALA A 345 -7.37 7.28 -31.05
N GLU A 346 -7.04 6.71 -32.20
CA GLU A 346 -7.44 5.34 -32.58
C GLU A 346 -6.86 4.30 -31.61
N LEU A 347 -5.59 4.42 -31.24
CA LEU A 347 -4.95 3.52 -30.26
C LEU A 347 -5.61 3.62 -28.89
N LEU A 348 -5.91 4.84 -28.43
CA LEU A 348 -6.65 5.05 -27.20
C LEU A 348 -8.03 4.38 -27.25
N GLY A 349 -8.75 4.55 -28.37
CA GLY A 349 -10.01 3.85 -28.61
C GLY A 349 -9.88 2.32 -28.54
N LEU A 350 -8.83 1.75 -29.13
CA LEU A 350 -8.56 0.30 -29.06
C LEU A 350 -8.32 -0.19 -27.63
N LEU A 351 -7.60 0.60 -26.81
CA LEU A 351 -7.37 0.27 -25.40
C LEU A 351 -8.66 0.36 -24.58
N LEU A 352 -9.54 1.33 -24.87
CA LEU A 352 -10.87 1.39 -24.27
C LEU A 352 -11.72 0.18 -24.66
N GLU A 353 -11.64 -0.26 -25.93
CA GLU A 353 -12.36 -1.44 -26.40
C GLU A 353 -11.85 -2.73 -25.73
N GLU A 354 -10.54 -2.88 -25.53
CA GLU A 354 -9.95 -4.00 -24.76
C GLU A 354 -10.50 -4.05 -23.32
N LYS A 355 -10.83 -2.88 -22.74
CA LYS A 355 -11.50 -2.73 -21.45
C LYS A 355 -13.02 -2.92 -21.51
N GLY A 356 -13.58 -3.30 -22.65
CA GLY A 356 -15.01 -3.55 -22.81
C GLY A 356 -15.83 -2.34 -23.25
N TYR A 357 -15.22 -1.18 -23.50
CA TYR A 357 -15.91 0.04 -23.89
C TYR A 357 -15.74 0.34 -25.38
N ASP A 358 -16.81 0.12 -26.16
CA ASP A 358 -16.83 0.32 -27.61
C ASP A 358 -17.73 1.48 -28.08
N LYS A 359 -18.24 2.27 -27.13
CA LYS A 359 -19.13 3.42 -27.37
C LYS A 359 -18.34 4.70 -27.64
N TYR A 360 -17.40 4.64 -28.57
CA TYR A 360 -16.59 5.79 -28.96
C TYR A 360 -16.56 6.02 -30.47
N GLU A 361 -16.30 7.27 -30.84
CA GLU A 361 -15.94 7.64 -32.20
C GLU A 361 -14.66 8.50 -32.18
N ILE A 362 -13.94 8.54 -33.30
CA ILE A 362 -12.75 9.38 -33.46
C ILE A 362 -13.14 10.59 -34.31
N ALA A 363 -12.89 11.80 -33.82
CA ALA A 363 -13.15 13.01 -34.61
C ALA A 363 -12.15 13.16 -35.77
N ASP A 364 -12.61 13.74 -36.87
CA ASP A 364 -11.74 14.17 -37.96
C ASP A 364 -10.94 15.45 -37.63
N PRO A 365 -11.52 16.52 -37.05
CA PRO A 365 -10.73 17.66 -36.61
C PRO A 365 -9.95 17.34 -35.33
N GLY A 366 -8.65 17.62 -35.33
CA GLY A 366 -7.84 17.69 -34.12
C GLY A 366 -8.04 19.01 -33.36
N PHE A 367 -7.56 19.06 -32.12
CA PHE A 367 -7.60 20.27 -31.30
C PHE A 367 -6.26 20.53 -30.63
N TRP A 368 -5.73 21.75 -30.78
CA TRP A 368 -4.47 22.17 -30.18
C TRP A 368 -4.71 23.04 -28.95
N PHE A 369 -4.26 22.55 -27.80
CA PHE A 369 -4.26 23.33 -26.57
C PHE A 369 -3.35 24.57 -26.70
N PRO A 370 -3.67 25.70 -26.03
CA PRO A 370 -2.89 26.91 -26.19
C PRO A 370 -1.48 26.79 -25.58
N GLU A 371 -0.48 27.30 -26.28
CA GLU A 371 0.95 27.17 -25.93
C GLU A 371 1.46 28.25 -24.93
N GLU A 372 0.70 29.32 -24.69
CA GLU A 372 1.17 30.50 -23.94
C GLU A 372 1.32 30.31 -22.43
N GLU A 373 2.23 31.07 -21.81
CA GLU A 373 2.45 31.08 -20.36
C GLU A 373 1.16 31.54 -19.63
N GLY A 374 0.64 30.69 -18.73
CA GLY A 374 -0.66 30.89 -18.08
C GLY A 374 -1.85 30.21 -18.76
N ALA A 375 -1.70 29.72 -20.01
CA ALA A 375 -2.73 28.97 -20.72
C ALA A 375 -3.13 27.67 -20.02
N ARG A 376 -2.25 27.11 -19.17
CA ARG A 376 -2.54 25.90 -18.39
C ARG A 376 -3.83 25.99 -17.60
N LYS A 377 -4.18 27.17 -17.08
CA LYS A 377 -5.41 27.41 -16.31
C LYS A 377 -6.68 27.44 -17.18
N ASN A 378 -6.52 27.61 -18.49
CA ASN A 378 -7.62 27.78 -19.44
C ASN A 378 -7.79 26.59 -20.39
N ARG A 379 -6.94 25.55 -20.31
CA ARG A 379 -6.95 24.38 -21.21
C ARG A 379 -8.33 23.74 -21.32
N ALA A 380 -8.95 23.42 -20.19
CA ALA A 380 -10.27 22.81 -20.14
C ALA A 380 -11.35 23.71 -20.77
N ALA A 381 -11.31 25.00 -20.47
CA ALA A 381 -12.27 25.98 -20.98
C ALA A 381 -12.15 26.14 -22.51
N THR A 382 -10.93 26.28 -23.04
CA THR A 382 -10.70 26.39 -24.49
C THR A 382 -11.12 25.12 -25.23
N PHE A 383 -10.83 23.94 -24.66
CA PHE A 383 -11.30 22.67 -25.23
C PHE A 383 -12.84 22.60 -25.24
N GLY A 384 -13.48 23.04 -24.15
CA GLY A 384 -14.93 23.15 -24.07
C GLY A 384 -15.54 24.05 -25.15
N GLU A 385 -14.96 25.23 -25.38
CA GLU A 385 -15.39 26.15 -26.44
C GLU A 385 -15.25 25.55 -27.84
N PHE A 386 -14.19 24.77 -28.08
CA PHE A 386 -14.01 24.04 -29.33
C PHE A 386 -15.10 22.98 -29.52
N VAL A 387 -15.33 22.13 -28.51
CA VAL A 387 -16.34 21.07 -28.56
C VAL A 387 -17.75 21.64 -28.77
N ASN A 388 -18.08 22.74 -28.11
CA ASN A 388 -19.38 23.40 -28.27
C ASN A 388 -19.66 23.86 -29.72
N LYS A 389 -18.61 24.06 -30.54
CA LYS A 389 -18.74 24.41 -31.97
C LYS A 389 -18.85 23.20 -32.90
N LEU A 390 -18.52 21.99 -32.42
CA LEU A 390 -18.53 20.78 -33.24
C LEU A 390 -19.93 20.15 -33.37
N GLU A 391 -20.89 20.57 -32.53
CA GLU A 391 -22.25 20.00 -32.51
C GLU A 391 -22.25 18.47 -32.45
N LEU A 392 -21.51 17.92 -31.47
CA LEU A 392 -21.32 16.48 -31.33
C LEU A 392 -22.64 15.72 -31.16
N LYS A 393 -22.67 14.49 -31.70
CA LYS A 393 -23.79 13.55 -31.52
C LYS A 393 -23.63 12.65 -30.30
N THR A 394 -22.40 12.55 -29.80
CA THR A 394 -22.06 11.81 -28.59
C THR A 394 -22.35 12.63 -27.34
N ASP A 395 -22.38 11.97 -26.19
CA ASP A 395 -22.64 12.63 -24.90
C ASP A 395 -21.45 13.46 -24.43
N TYR A 396 -20.23 13.00 -24.74
CA TYR A 396 -18.97 13.55 -24.24
C TYR A 396 -17.90 13.68 -25.32
N ALA A 397 -16.89 14.52 -25.05
CA ALA A 397 -15.67 14.61 -25.83
C ALA A 397 -14.44 14.46 -24.92
N LEU A 398 -13.45 13.71 -25.40
CA LEU A 398 -12.17 13.49 -24.73
C LEU A 398 -11.05 14.25 -25.46
N GLY A 399 -10.28 15.03 -24.71
CA GLY A 399 -9.07 15.69 -25.20
C GLY A 399 -7.87 15.31 -24.34
N THR A 400 -6.71 15.10 -24.98
CA THR A 400 -5.44 14.80 -24.31
C THR A 400 -4.35 15.72 -24.81
N GLU A 401 -3.52 16.24 -23.90
CA GLU A 401 -2.32 17.01 -24.19
C GLU A 401 -1.10 16.34 -23.54
N PHE A 402 -0.04 16.14 -24.32
CA PHE A 402 1.24 15.67 -23.82
C PHE A 402 2.22 16.85 -23.74
N VAL A 403 2.61 17.23 -22.53
CA VAL A 403 3.59 18.30 -22.31
C VAL A 403 4.98 17.69 -22.31
N PHE A 404 5.82 18.11 -23.25
CA PHE A 404 7.16 17.59 -23.48
C PHE A 404 8.20 18.69 -23.28
N HIS A 405 9.11 18.51 -22.34
CA HIS A 405 10.29 19.35 -22.25
C HIS A 405 11.36 18.83 -23.19
N ILE A 406 11.85 19.70 -24.07
CA ILE A 406 12.76 19.33 -25.15
C ILE A 406 14.01 18.59 -24.67
N GLU A 407 14.54 18.95 -23.50
CA GLU A 407 15.73 18.32 -22.93
C GLU A 407 15.43 17.29 -21.82
N GLN A 408 14.20 17.20 -21.32
CA GLN A 408 13.85 16.35 -20.16
C GLN A 408 12.82 15.26 -20.48
N GLY A 409 12.21 15.27 -21.66
CA GLY A 409 11.18 14.30 -22.02
C GLY A 409 9.77 14.77 -21.63
N ILE A 410 8.84 13.83 -21.49
CA ILE A 410 7.46 14.13 -21.09
C ILE A 410 7.46 14.65 -19.63
N GLN A 411 6.80 15.77 -19.39
CA GLN A 411 6.60 16.36 -18.07
C GLN A 411 5.19 16.16 -17.52
N GLU A 412 4.20 16.08 -18.42
CA GLU A 412 2.80 16.01 -18.02
C GLU A 412 1.96 15.32 -19.10
N VAL A 413 1.02 14.47 -18.68
CA VAL A 413 -0.12 14.02 -19.49
C VAL A 413 -1.36 14.67 -18.93
N TYR A 414 -1.93 15.63 -19.67
CA TYR A 414 -3.16 16.30 -19.31
C TYR A 414 -4.33 15.70 -20.09
N THR A 415 -5.42 15.39 -19.40
CA THR A 415 -6.63 14.82 -20.02
C THR A 415 -7.85 15.58 -19.54
N VAL A 416 -8.80 15.84 -20.43
CA VAL A 416 -10.05 16.54 -20.12
C VAL A 416 -11.22 15.86 -20.82
N ILE A 417 -12.33 15.73 -20.08
CA ILE A 417 -13.62 15.34 -20.62
C ILE A 417 -14.60 16.50 -20.45
N VAL A 418 -15.25 16.87 -21.54
CA VAL A 418 -16.34 17.83 -21.57
C VAL A 418 -17.61 17.14 -22.09
N ASN A 419 -18.78 17.61 -21.70
CA ASN A 419 -20.02 17.17 -22.33
C ASN A 419 -20.19 17.78 -23.73
N ALA A 420 -21.19 17.32 -24.49
CA ALA A 420 -21.50 17.82 -25.85
C ALA A 420 -21.69 19.35 -25.95
N LYS A 421 -21.96 20.05 -24.83
CA LYS A 421 -22.11 21.51 -24.76
C LYS A 421 -20.80 22.23 -24.35
N GLY A 422 -19.69 21.50 -24.28
CA GLY A 422 -18.39 22.05 -23.89
C GLY A 422 -18.22 22.30 -22.39
N LYS A 423 -19.13 21.84 -21.53
CA LYS A 423 -18.95 21.96 -20.07
C LYS A 423 -17.97 20.90 -19.60
N VAL A 424 -16.91 21.32 -18.91
CA VAL A 424 -15.95 20.42 -18.24
C VAL A 424 -16.67 19.58 -17.20
N VAL A 425 -16.54 18.25 -17.34
CA VAL A 425 -17.06 17.28 -16.37
C VAL A 425 -15.96 16.55 -15.63
N TRP A 426 -14.76 16.47 -16.21
CA TRP A 426 -13.58 15.90 -15.58
C TRP A 426 -12.31 16.44 -16.23
N GLU A 427 -11.26 16.64 -15.45
CA GLU A 427 -9.91 16.90 -15.93
C GLU A 427 -8.89 16.28 -14.99
N ASP A 428 -7.73 15.90 -15.54
CA ASP A 428 -6.62 15.32 -14.82
C ASP A 428 -5.29 15.79 -15.40
N SER A 429 -4.30 15.96 -14.54
CA SER A 429 -2.96 16.42 -14.87
C SER A 429 -1.98 15.48 -14.19
N GLN A 430 -1.48 14.51 -14.94
CA GLN A 430 -0.50 13.56 -14.46
C GLN A 430 0.89 14.12 -14.70
N LYS A 431 1.59 14.51 -13.64
CA LYS A 431 3.00 14.85 -13.73
C LYS A 431 3.84 13.59 -13.84
N CYS A 432 4.87 13.70 -14.66
CA CYS A 432 5.83 12.67 -14.96
C CYS A 432 7.00 12.86 -13.98
N ASP A 433 7.04 12.09 -12.88
CA ASP A 433 8.20 12.07 -11.98
C ASP A 433 9.31 11.15 -12.51
N GLU A 434 10.51 11.26 -11.93
CA GLU A 434 11.68 10.50 -12.38
C GLU A 434 11.52 8.96 -12.24
N THR A 435 10.64 8.49 -11.34
CA THR A 435 10.53 7.06 -10.99
C THR A 435 9.72 6.24 -11.99
N VAL A 436 8.75 6.85 -12.68
CA VAL A 436 7.98 6.19 -13.74
C VAL A 436 8.86 5.87 -14.96
N TYR A 437 10.00 6.54 -15.13
CA TYR A 437 10.83 6.47 -16.34
C TYR A 437 12.16 5.72 -16.22
N ASP A 438 12.55 5.25 -15.04
CA ASP A 438 13.75 4.40 -14.92
C ASP A 438 13.63 3.09 -15.74
N ASN A 439 12.42 2.70 -16.14
CA ASN A 439 12.16 1.50 -16.94
C ASN A 439 11.87 1.74 -18.43
N VAL A 440 11.76 2.98 -18.92
CA VAL A 440 11.46 3.28 -20.33
C VAL A 440 12.26 4.49 -20.79
N ASP A 441 13.20 4.31 -21.74
CA ASP A 441 14.04 5.40 -22.28
C ASP A 441 13.26 6.32 -23.22
N LEU A 442 12.33 7.10 -22.66
CA LEU A 442 11.46 8.03 -23.39
C LEU A 442 12.19 9.28 -23.93
N ARG A 443 13.51 9.34 -23.79
CA ARG A 443 14.34 10.42 -24.33
C ARG A 443 14.40 10.42 -25.86
N ILE A 444 14.08 9.29 -26.51
CA ILE A 444 14.29 9.15 -27.96
C ILE A 444 12.97 9.05 -28.74
N THR A 445 11.89 8.52 -28.16
CA THR A 445 10.52 8.67 -28.70
C THR A 445 9.48 8.30 -27.61
N PRO A 446 8.48 9.15 -27.31
CA PRO A 446 7.33 8.72 -26.53
C PRO A 446 6.68 7.50 -27.18
N GLU A 447 6.74 6.35 -26.51
CA GLU A 447 6.09 5.14 -26.99
C GLU A 447 4.57 5.37 -26.95
N ARG A 448 3.94 5.40 -28.13
CA ARG A 448 2.53 5.77 -28.30
C ARG A 448 1.61 4.90 -27.43
N LEU A 449 1.95 3.63 -27.27
CA LEU A 449 1.23 2.69 -26.41
C LEU A 449 1.32 3.09 -24.94
N VAL A 450 2.49 3.48 -24.44
CA VAL A 450 2.69 3.92 -23.06
C VAL A 450 1.81 5.13 -22.76
N LEU A 451 1.84 6.15 -23.63
CA LEU A 451 1.01 7.35 -23.48
C LEU A 451 -0.49 7.04 -23.48
N ALA A 452 -0.97 6.24 -24.43
CA ALA A 452 -2.38 5.85 -24.49
C ALA A 452 -2.78 4.97 -23.29
N THR A 453 -1.87 4.14 -22.79
CA THR A 453 -2.07 3.31 -21.60
C THR A 453 -2.19 4.17 -20.34
N MET A 454 -1.34 5.18 -20.18
CA MET A 454 -1.43 6.14 -19.06
C MET A 454 -2.80 6.80 -19.02
N VAL A 455 -3.29 7.31 -20.15
CA VAL A 455 -4.63 7.90 -20.24
C VAL A 455 -5.71 6.87 -19.91
N THR A 456 -5.64 5.67 -20.49
CA THR A 456 -6.63 4.61 -20.26
C THR A 456 -6.72 4.19 -18.79
N ILE A 457 -5.58 4.13 -18.08
CA ILE A 457 -5.53 3.83 -16.64
C ILE A 457 -6.33 4.87 -15.85
N ARG A 458 -6.17 6.16 -16.17
CA ARG A 458 -6.89 7.27 -15.48
C ARG A 458 -8.37 7.33 -15.86
N LEU A 459 -8.70 6.96 -17.11
CA LEU A 459 -10.09 6.89 -17.59
C LEU A 459 -10.88 5.73 -16.99
N THR A 460 -10.22 4.60 -16.73
CA THR A 460 -10.84 3.38 -16.20
C THR A 460 -11.75 3.65 -14.99
N PRO A 461 -11.29 4.26 -13.89
CA PRO A 461 -12.13 4.47 -12.71
C PRO A 461 -13.22 5.54 -12.90
N VAL A 462 -12.98 6.56 -13.72
CA VAL A 462 -13.91 7.69 -13.88
C VAL A 462 -15.05 7.37 -14.86
N MET A 463 -14.80 6.45 -15.78
CA MET A 463 -15.80 5.90 -16.71
C MET A 463 -16.35 4.53 -16.27
N GLY A 464 -15.92 3.99 -15.12
CA GLY A 464 -16.37 2.70 -14.61
C GLY A 464 -16.04 1.51 -15.52
N LEU A 465 -14.93 1.56 -16.24
CA LEU A 465 -14.55 0.55 -17.24
C LEU A 465 -14.13 -0.78 -16.61
N ASP A 466 -13.69 -0.77 -15.37
CA ASP A 466 -13.29 -1.95 -14.61
C ASP A 466 -14.48 -2.85 -14.22
N ALA A 467 -15.69 -2.31 -14.22
CA ALA A 467 -16.91 -3.09 -14.03
C ALA A 467 -17.39 -3.77 -15.33
N LEU A 468 -16.82 -3.41 -16.48
CA LEU A 468 -17.17 -4.01 -17.76
C LEU A 468 -16.44 -5.35 -17.94
N PRO A 469 -17.09 -6.35 -18.55
CA PRO A 469 -16.38 -7.54 -18.99
C PRO A 469 -15.34 -7.14 -20.04
N GLN A 470 -14.12 -7.64 -19.92
CA GLN A 470 -13.12 -7.49 -20.98
C GLN A 470 -13.69 -8.01 -22.29
N LYS A 471 -13.58 -7.22 -23.34
CA LYS A 471 -14.05 -7.58 -24.67
C LYS A 471 -12.88 -8.13 -25.47
N GLU A 472 -13.05 -9.32 -26.02
CA GLU A 472 -12.09 -9.85 -26.96
C GLU A 472 -12.10 -8.97 -28.23
N LEU A 473 -10.96 -8.35 -28.52
CA LEU A 473 -10.78 -7.56 -29.73
C LEU A 473 -10.89 -8.46 -30.96
N ALA A 474 -11.46 -7.91 -32.04
CA ALA A 474 -11.44 -8.57 -33.33
C ALA A 474 -9.98 -8.89 -33.76
N PRO A 475 -9.71 -10.00 -34.45
CA PRO A 475 -8.35 -10.47 -34.73
C PRO A 475 -7.44 -9.42 -35.37
N GLU A 476 -7.97 -8.57 -36.26
CA GLU A 476 -7.26 -7.49 -36.89
C GLU A 476 -6.84 -6.39 -35.90
N LYS A 477 -7.70 -6.03 -34.95
CA LYS A 477 -7.42 -5.04 -33.89
C LYS A 477 -6.43 -5.60 -32.87
N LYS A 478 -6.62 -6.87 -32.48
CA LYS A 478 -5.70 -7.58 -31.60
C LYS A 478 -4.30 -7.63 -32.20
N LYS A 479 -4.20 -7.94 -33.49
CA LYS A 479 -2.92 -7.94 -34.21
C LYS A 479 -2.25 -6.56 -34.22
N VAL A 480 -3.00 -5.48 -34.44
CA VAL A 480 -2.45 -4.11 -34.35
C VAL A 480 -1.88 -3.83 -32.96
N LEU A 481 -2.61 -4.20 -31.90
CA LEU A 481 -2.16 -3.99 -30.52
C LEU A 481 -0.96 -4.87 -30.16
N GLU A 482 -0.93 -6.11 -30.62
CA GLU A 482 0.22 -7.03 -30.49
C GLU A 482 1.44 -6.54 -31.27
N GLU A 483 1.26 -6.06 -32.50
CA GLU A 483 2.35 -5.48 -33.31
C GLU A 483 2.95 -4.25 -32.65
N MET A 484 2.14 -3.43 -31.97
CA MET A 484 2.64 -2.33 -31.13
C MET A 484 3.43 -2.89 -29.94
N ARG A 485 2.82 -3.78 -29.14
CA ARG A 485 3.45 -4.45 -27.98
C ARG A 485 4.76 -5.20 -28.31
N MET A 486 4.89 -5.71 -29.54
CA MET A 486 6.05 -6.50 -29.99
C MET A 486 7.10 -5.66 -30.72
N GLY A 487 6.68 -4.68 -31.53
CA GLY A 487 7.56 -3.70 -32.16
C GLY A 487 8.33 -2.86 -31.15
N GLU A 488 7.86 -2.84 -29.90
CA GLU A 488 8.50 -2.31 -28.69
C GLU A 488 9.75 -3.09 -28.24
N SER A 489 10.00 -4.31 -28.71
CA SER A 489 11.17 -5.12 -28.32
C SER A 489 12.36 -5.07 -29.28
N SER A 490 12.16 -4.61 -30.52
CA SER A 490 13.21 -4.51 -31.54
C SER A 490 13.62 -3.05 -31.71
N GLY A 491 14.59 -2.61 -30.91
CA GLY A 491 15.23 -1.30 -31.03
C GLY A 491 15.81 -1.07 -32.43
N GLY A 492 15.00 -0.50 -33.31
CA GLY A 492 15.46 0.15 -34.53
C GLY A 492 15.98 1.53 -34.14
N SER A 493 17.27 1.62 -33.85
CA SER A 493 17.95 2.90 -33.73
C SER A 493 17.63 3.74 -34.97
N CYS A 494 16.95 4.87 -34.79
CA CYS A 494 16.94 5.91 -35.81
C CYS A 494 18.40 6.31 -36.02
N PRO A 495 18.99 6.13 -37.22
CA PRO A 495 20.34 6.60 -37.47
C PRO A 495 20.27 8.12 -37.44
N MET A 496 20.82 8.71 -36.38
CA MET A 496 21.12 10.14 -36.33
C MET A 496 22.47 10.33 -37.02
N GLU A 497 22.42 10.56 -38.34
CA GLU A 497 23.39 11.38 -39.08
C GLU A 497 22.66 12.52 -39.79
#